data_AF-A0A3B8P3B7-F1
#
_entry.id   AF-A0A3B8P3B7-F1
#
_cell.length_a   1.000
_cell.length_b   1.000
_cell.length_c   1.000
_cell.angle_alpha   90.00
_cell.angle_beta   90.00
_cell.angle_gamma   90.00
#
_symmetry.space_group_name_H-M   'P 1'
#
loop_
_entity.id
_entity.type
_entity.pdbx_description
1 polymer ?
#
loop_
_entity_poly.entity_id
_entity_poly.type
_entity_poly.pdbx_seq_one_letter_code
_entity_poly.pdbx_strand_id
1 'polypeptide(L)' 'LTPARIDGMITGLRQVASLPDPVGAIRDMSYRPSGIQVGKMRVPLGVIGIIYESRPNVTIDAASLCL' A
#
# COMPACT_ATOMS: atom_id res chain seq x y z
N LEU A 1 9.02 -8.55 -23.65
CA LEU A 1 9.65 -7.86 -22.50
C LEU A 1 11.13 -7.63 -22.82
N THR A 2 11.70 -6.48 -22.49
CA THR A 2 13.15 -6.25 -22.58
C THR A 2 13.78 -6.37 -21.19
N PRO A 3 15.06 -6.76 -21.07
CA PRO A 3 15.76 -6.81 -19.78
C PRO A 3 15.66 -5.48 -19.01
N ALA A 4 15.89 -4.35 -19.69
CA ALA A 4 15.77 -3.01 -19.10
C ALA A 4 14.39 -2.71 -18.48
N ARG A 5 13.30 -3.25 -19.06
CA ARG A 5 11.96 -3.10 -18.47
C ARG A 5 11.78 -3.94 -17.22
N ILE A 6 12.39 -5.12 -17.18
CA ILE A 6 12.38 -5.99 -15.99
C ILE A 6 13.15 -5.33 -14.86
N ASP A 7 14.35 -4.80 -15.14
CA ASP A 7 15.16 -4.09 -14.14
C ASP A 7 14.42 -2.86 -13.57
N GLY A 8 13.68 -2.15 -14.43
CA GLY A 8 12.80 -1.06 -14.02
C GLY A 8 11.71 -1.52 -13.04
N MET A 9 10.99 -2.61 -13.35
CA MET A 9 9.97 -3.18 -12.45
C MET A 9 10.58 -3.65 -11.12
N ILE A 10 11.74 -4.30 -11.14
CA ILE A 10 12.46 -4.73 -9.92
C ILE A 10 12.83 -3.53 -9.06
N THR A 11 13.30 -2.45 -9.69
CA THR A 11 13.63 -1.20 -9.00
C THR A 11 12.39 -0.59 -8.35
N GLY A 12 11.27 -0.55 -9.07
CA GLY A 12 9.98 -0.10 -8.54
C GLY A 12 9.53 -0.90 -7.32
N LEU A 13 9.62 -2.24 -7.39
CA LEU A 13 9.30 -3.12 -6.26
C LEU A 13 10.14 -2.82 -5.02
N ARG A 14 11.44 -2.59 -5.19
CA ARG A 14 12.34 -2.24 -4.07
C ARG A 14 12.02 -0.87 -3.48
N GLN A 15 11.55 0.07 -4.29
CA GLN A 15 11.10 1.37 -3.82
C GLN A 15 9.81 1.25 -3.01
N VAL A 16 8.85 0.45 -3.46
CA VAL A 16 7.60 0.23 -2.71
C VAL A 16 7.88 -0.47 -1.38
N ALA A 17 8.75 -1.48 -1.38
CA ALA A 17 9.16 -2.20 -0.17
C ALA A 17 9.90 -1.33 0.86
N SER A 18 10.45 -0.17 0.48
CA SER A 18 11.11 0.74 1.42
C SER A 18 10.16 1.78 2.03
N LEU A 19 8.91 1.86 1.56
CA LEU A 19 7.91 2.74 2.13
C LEU A 19 7.48 2.24 3.52
N PRO A 20 7.22 3.15 4.47
CA PRO A 20 6.64 2.77 5.76
C PRO A 20 5.27 2.12 5.56
N ASP A 21 5.01 1.04 6.30
CA ASP A 21 3.72 0.35 6.29
C ASP A 21 2.60 1.32 6.75
N PRO A 22 1.62 1.64 5.91
CA PRO A 22 0.51 2.50 6.28
C PRO A 22 -0.49 1.80 7.21
N VAL A 23 -0.57 0.47 7.21
CA VAL A 23 -1.59 -0.31 7.90
C VAL A 23 -1.26 -0.39 9.40
N GLY A 24 -2.30 -0.32 10.25
CA GLY A 24 -2.15 -0.42 11.71
C GLY A 24 -1.72 0.88 12.39
N ALA A 25 -1.38 1.93 11.65
CA ALA A 25 -1.08 3.24 12.23
C ALA A 25 -2.29 3.82 12.97
N ILE A 26 -2.11 4.15 14.25
CA ILE A 26 -3.14 4.72 15.10
C ILE A 26 -2.94 6.23 15.23
N ARG A 27 -4.00 7.02 15.07
CA ARG A 27 -4.03 8.48 15.23
C ARG A 27 -5.21 8.90 16.09
N ASP A 28 -5.21 10.18 16.49
CA ASP A 28 -6.30 10.82 17.23
C ASP A 28 -6.64 10.14 18.57
N MET A 29 -5.64 9.56 19.25
CA MET A 29 -5.85 8.90 20.54
C MET A 29 -6.18 9.92 21.63
N SER A 30 -7.36 9.79 22.24
CA SER A 30 -7.81 10.65 23.33
C SER A 30 -8.62 9.87 24.37
N TYR A 31 -8.50 10.29 25.63
CA TYR A 31 -9.34 9.77 26.72
C TYR A 31 -10.66 10.55 26.77
N ARG A 32 -11.75 9.82 26.96
CA ARG A 32 -13.09 10.39 27.15
C ARG A 32 -13.42 10.47 28.64
N PRO A 33 -14.35 11.37 29.06
CA PRO A 33 -14.79 11.45 30.46
C PRO A 33 -15.38 10.15 31.02
N SER A 34 -15.85 9.24 30.16
CA SER A 34 -16.30 7.90 30.54
C SER A 34 -15.16 6.91 30.86
N GLY A 35 -13.89 7.30 30.70
CA GLY A 35 -12.70 6.48 30.95
C GLY A 35 -12.23 5.66 29.74
N ILE A 36 -12.98 5.63 28.64
CA ILE A 36 -12.57 4.92 27.42
C ILE A 36 -11.49 5.70 26.65
N GLN A 37 -10.60 4.97 26.00
CA GLN A 37 -9.63 5.52 25.06
C GLN A 37 -10.15 5.33 23.63
N VAL A 38 -10.22 6.42 22.88
CA VAL A 38 -10.72 6.42 21.50
C VAL A 38 -9.62 6.92 20.58
N GLY A 39 -9.43 6.22 19.47
CA GLY A 39 -8.61 6.70 18.36
C GLY A 39 -9.02 6.01 17.07
N LYS A 40 -8.33 6.36 16.00
CA LYS A 40 -8.58 5.85 14.64
C LYS A 40 -7.37 5.06 14.18
N MET A 41 -7.60 3.82 13.75
CA MET A 41 -6.58 2.98 13.15
C MET A 41 -6.75 2.97 11.63
N ARG A 42 -5.66 3.08 10.87
CA ARG A 42 -5.68 2.86 9.42
C ARG A 42 -5.77 1.36 9.14
N VAL A 43 -6.78 0.96 8.38
CA VAL A 43 -7.01 -0.42 7.94
C VAL A 43 -6.97 -0.52 6.42
N PRO A 44 -6.67 -1.69 5.83
CA PRO A 44 -6.76 -1.89 4.39
C PRO A 44 -8.19 -1.69 3.91
N LEU A 45 -8.36 -1.27 2.64
CA LEU A 45 -9.68 -1.16 2.03
C LEU A 45 -10.38 -2.51 1.86
N GLY A 46 -9.61 -3.60 1.80
CA GLY A 46 -10.11 -4.95 1.57
C GLY A 46 -9.67 -5.46 0.20
N VAL A 47 -10.52 -5.27 -0.83
CA VAL A 47 -10.26 -5.77 -2.19
C VAL A 47 -10.11 -4.61 -3.17
N ILE A 48 -9.07 -4.66 -4.00
CA ILE A 48 -8.81 -3.66 -5.05
C ILE A 48 -8.80 -4.38 -6.41
N GLY A 49 -9.75 -4.01 -7.27
CA GLY A 49 -9.81 -4.48 -8.65
C GLY A 49 -9.10 -3.49 -9.57
N ILE A 50 -8.16 -3.96 -10.38
CA ILE A 50 -7.35 -3.13 -11.27
C ILE A 50 -7.67 -3.49 -12.72
N ILE A 51 -8.11 -2.50 -13.50
CA ILE A 51 -8.38 -2.62 -14.93
C ILE A 51 -7.44 -1.66 -15.65
N TYR A 52 -6.64 -2.19 -16.58
CA TYR A 52 -5.64 -1.42 -17.32
C TYR A 52 -5.44 -2.02 -18.72
N GLU A 53 -5.01 -1.18 -19.66
CA GLU A 53 -4.60 -1.62 -20.99
C GLU A 53 -3.21 -2.27 -20.95
N SER A 54 -2.94 -3.21 -21.87
CA SER A 54 -1.76 -4.10 -22.03
C SER A 54 -0.36 -3.56 -21.68
N ARG A 55 -0.16 -3.14 -20.43
CA ARG A 55 1.06 -2.59 -19.88
C ARG A 55 1.54 -3.51 -18.76
N PRO A 56 2.44 -4.46 -19.04
CA PRO A 56 2.85 -5.47 -18.06
C PRO A 56 3.51 -4.90 -16.80
N ASN A 57 4.06 -3.68 -16.87
CA ASN A 57 4.57 -2.98 -15.70
C ASN A 57 3.47 -2.57 -14.71
N VAL A 58 2.28 -2.19 -15.22
CA VAL A 58 1.15 -1.77 -14.38
C VAL A 58 0.66 -2.93 -13.51
N THR A 59 0.73 -4.17 -14.01
CA THR A 59 0.41 -5.37 -13.23
C THR A 59 1.23 -5.45 -11.96
N ILE A 60 2.55 -5.26 -12.08
CA ILE A 60 3.51 -5.40 -10.97
C ILE A 60 3.41 -4.21 -10.02
N ASP A 61 3.39 -2.99 -10.56
CA ASP A 61 3.34 -1.77 -9.75
C ASP A 61 2.04 -1.76 -8.91
N ALA A 62 0.91 -2.07 -9.53
CA ALA A 62 -0.37 -2.06 -8.85
C ALA A 62 -0.51 -3.20 -7.82
N ALA A 63 -0.03 -4.41 -8.14
CA ALA A 63 0.02 -5.50 -7.17
C ALA A 63 0.92 -5.17 -5.97
N SER A 64 2.08 -4.53 -6.21
CA SER A 64 3.03 -4.21 -5.15
C SER A 64 2.53 -3.17 -4.15
N LEU A 65 1.65 -2.26 -4.57
CA LEU A 65 1.04 -1.25 -3.70
C LEU A 65 -0.18 -1.78 -2.92
N CYS A 66 -0.79 -2.85 -3.40
CA CYS A 66 -1.99 -3.44 -2.80
C CYS A 66 -1.68 -4.57 -1.81
N LEU A 67 -0.43 -5.03 -1.74
CA LEU A 67 0.06 -6.07 -0.83
C LEU A 67 0.81 -5.44 0.33
#